data_AF-A0A8D0GDN8-F1
#
_entry.id   AF-A0A8D0GDN8-F1
#
_cell.length_a   1.000
_cell.length_b   1.000
_cell.length_c   1.000
_cell.angle_alpha   90.00
_cell.angle_beta   90.00
_cell.angle_gamma   90.00
#
_symmetry.space_group_name_H-M   'P 1'
#
loop_
_entity.id
_entity.type
_entity.pdbx_description
1 polymer ?
#
loop_
_entity_poly.entity_id
_entity_poly.type
_entity_poly.pdbx_seq_one_letter_code
_entity_poly.pdbx_strand_id
1 'polypeptide(L)'
;TEPRSPSFQSPHLQALRKEKSRNAARSRRGKENFEFYELAKMLPLPGAITSQLDKASIVRLTISYLKMRDFTSHGDPPWTLRAEGPSPGAPGRRSVRLLLTELFEQHLGGHILQSLDGFVFALNQEGKFLYISETVSIYLGLSQVELTGSSVFDYIHPGDHPEVAEQLGLKAPSDAIGSPLRSQKSSSSSSSLTESSEPGKASSSSLPPSPSLVWLLARGGRIRKE
;
A
#
# COMPACT_ATOMS: atom_id res chain seq x y z
N THR A 1 5.48 24.29 -61.49
CA THR A 1 5.08 23.85 -60.14
C THR A 1 3.67 23.31 -60.22
N GLU A 2 3.48 21.99 -60.21
CA GLU A 2 2.13 21.42 -60.29
C GLU A 2 1.36 21.59 -58.97
N PRO A 3 0.07 21.97 -59.02
CA PRO A 3 -0.77 22.02 -57.83
C PRO A 3 -1.20 20.61 -57.42
N ARG A 4 -0.84 20.17 -56.22
CA ARG A 4 -1.37 18.91 -55.65
C ARG A 4 -2.89 19.02 -55.49
N SER A 5 -3.63 18.22 -56.24
CA SER A 5 -5.08 18.12 -56.11
C SER A 5 -5.48 17.61 -54.71
N PRO A 6 -6.52 18.18 -54.07
CA PRO A 6 -6.96 17.74 -52.76
C PRO A 6 -7.55 16.33 -52.85
N SER A 7 -7.08 15.42 -51.99
CA SER A 7 -7.55 14.04 -51.97
C SER A 7 -8.95 13.94 -51.35
N PHE A 8 -9.97 13.97 -52.21
CA PHE A 8 -11.36 13.69 -51.86
C PHE A 8 -11.53 12.22 -51.39
N GLN A 9 -11.17 11.93 -50.14
CA GLN A 9 -11.50 10.67 -49.51
C GLN A 9 -13.03 10.59 -49.36
N SER A 10 -13.66 9.61 -50.02
CA SER A 10 -15.12 9.49 -50.00
C SER A 10 -15.66 9.42 -48.56
N PRO A 11 -16.75 10.14 -48.24
CA PRO A 11 -17.27 10.22 -46.88
C PRO A 11 -17.65 8.84 -46.32
N HIS A 12 -18.04 7.91 -47.19
CA HIS A 12 -18.29 6.50 -46.85
C HIS A 12 -17.03 5.78 -46.33
N LEU A 13 -15.87 5.93 -46.98
CA LEU A 13 -14.61 5.33 -46.49
C LEU A 13 -14.15 5.96 -45.17
N GLN A 14 -14.41 7.26 -44.97
CA GLN A 14 -14.15 7.91 -43.68
C GLN A 14 -15.07 7.38 -42.57
N ALA A 15 -16.36 7.19 -42.86
CA ALA A 15 -17.32 6.60 -41.93
C ALA A 15 -16.93 5.16 -41.53
N LEU A 16 -16.56 4.31 -42.49
CA LEU A 16 -16.10 2.94 -42.22
C LEU A 16 -14.82 2.90 -41.35
N ARG A 17 -13.87 3.82 -41.53
CA ARG A 17 -12.68 3.90 -40.67
C ARG A 17 -13.04 4.35 -39.25
N LYS A 18 -13.94 5.34 -39.09
CA LYS A 18 -14.46 5.75 -37.78
C LYS A 18 -15.19 4.60 -37.10
N GLU A 19 -15.97 3.82 -37.84
CA GLU A 19 -16.70 2.65 -37.34
C GLU A 19 -15.75 1.55 -36.86
N LYS A 20 -14.73 1.20 -37.65
CA LYS A 20 -13.71 0.23 -37.24
C LYS A 20 -12.96 0.69 -35.97
N SER A 21 -12.64 1.99 -35.87
CA SER A 21 -12.03 2.58 -34.68
C SER A 21 -12.95 2.49 -33.45
N ARG A 22 -14.24 2.81 -33.62
CA ARG A 22 -15.27 2.71 -32.56
C ARG A 22 -15.41 1.28 -32.03
N ASN A 23 -15.47 0.30 -32.92
CA ASN A 23 -15.60 -1.11 -32.54
C ASN A 23 -14.32 -1.66 -31.89
N ALA A 24 -13.14 -1.27 -32.36
CA ALA A 24 -11.87 -1.58 -31.70
C ALA A 24 -11.81 -0.97 -30.28
N ALA A 25 -12.23 0.29 -30.10
CA ALA A 25 -12.28 0.94 -28.79
C ALA A 25 -13.30 0.28 -27.84
N ARG A 26 -14.47 -0.14 -28.35
CA ARG A 26 -15.48 -0.88 -27.56
C ARG A 26 -14.97 -2.26 -27.16
N SER A 27 -14.33 -3.00 -28.07
CA SER A 27 -13.70 -4.30 -27.78
C SER A 27 -12.61 -4.17 -26.71
N ARG A 28 -11.73 -3.16 -26.82
CA ARG A 28 -10.69 -2.91 -25.82
C ARG A 28 -11.28 -2.62 -24.45
N ARG A 29 -12.28 -1.74 -24.35
CA ARG A 29 -13.00 -1.45 -23.09
C ARG A 29 -13.73 -2.68 -22.53
N GLY A 30 -14.28 -3.53 -23.39
CA GLY A 30 -14.91 -4.79 -22.98
C GLY A 30 -13.92 -5.76 -22.33
N LYS A 31 -12.74 -5.95 -22.94
CA LYS A 31 -11.67 -6.78 -22.39
C LYS A 31 -11.09 -6.17 -21.10
N GLU A 32 -10.84 -4.86 -21.08
CA GLU A 32 -10.42 -4.12 -19.89
C GLU A 32 -11.41 -4.31 -18.72
N ASN A 33 -12.73 -4.14 -18.96
CA ASN A 33 -13.75 -4.39 -17.95
C ASN A 33 -13.71 -5.84 -17.44
N PHE A 34 -13.53 -6.82 -18.33
CA PHE A 34 -13.40 -8.22 -17.93
C PHE A 34 -12.20 -8.46 -17.00
N GLU A 35 -11.02 -7.92 -17.32
CA GLU A 35 -9.85 -8.03 -16.44
C GLU A 35 -10.09 -7.36 -15.06
N PHE A 36 -10.83 -6.24 -15.02
CA PHE A 36 -11.24 -5.62 -13.75
C PHE A 36 -12.13 -6.55 -12.90
N TYR A 37 -13.08 -7.27 -13.51
CA TYR A 37 -13.93 -8.21 -12.78
C TYR A 37 -13.14 -9.44 -12.28
N GLU A 38 -12.21 -9.99 -13.08
CA GLU A 38 -11.36 -11.09 -12.62
C GLU A 38 -10.40 -10.64 -11.52
N LEU A 39 -9.84 -9.44 -11.61
CA LEU A 39 -8.99 -8.87 -10.56
C LEU A 39 -9.77 -8.63 -9.25
N ALA A 40 -11.02 -8.17 -9.34
CA ALA A 40 -11.87 -7.99 -8.16
C ALA A 40 -12.16 -9.33 -7.44
N LYS A 41 -12.40 -10.42 -8.18
CA LYS A 41 -12.59 -11.77 -7.60
C LYS A 41 -11.35 -12.32 -6.88
N MET A 42 -10.16 -11.82 -7.22
CA MET A 42 -8.88 -12.23 -6.62
C MET A 42 -8.55 -11.48 -5.32
N LEU A 43 -9.34 -10.46 -4.94
CA LEU A 43 -9.16 -9.74 -3.68
C LEU A 43 -9.60 -10.63 -2.49
N PRO A 44 -8.94 -10.52 -1.32
CA PRO A 44 -9.27 -11.29 -0.12
C PRO A 44 -10.49 -10.70 0.60
N LEU A 45 -11.62 -10.60 -0.09
CA LEU A 45 -12.87 -10.01 0.38
C LEU A 45 -14.07 -10.87 -0.07
N PRO A 46 -15.17 -10.91 0.70
CA PRO A 46 -16.41 -11.57 0.29
C PRO A 46 -16.90 -11.14 -1.11
N GLY A 47 -17.35 -12.11 -1.92
CA GLY A 47 -17.82 -11.86 -3.30
C GLY A 47 -18.97 -10.85 -3.42
N ALA A 48 -19.80 -10.73 -2.37
CA ALA A 48 -20.86 -9.72 -2.28
C ALA A 48 -20.33 -8.28 -2.23
N ILE A 49 -19.11 -8.08 -1.74
CA ILE A 49 -18.41 -6.79 -1.69
C ILE A 49 -17.65 -6.58 -3.01
N THR A 50 -16.84 -7.56 -3.43
CA THR A 50 -15.96 -7.40 -4.62
C THR A 50 -16.74 -7.17 -5.92
N SER A 51 -17.96 -7.72 -6.04
CA SER A 51 -18.85 -7.51 -7.18
C SER A 51 -19.41 -6.08 -7.30
N GLN A 52 -19.35 -5.27 -6.25
CA GLN A 52 -19.89 -3.90 -6.21
C GLN A 52 -18.80 -2.82 -6.28
N LEU A 53 -17.52 -3.21 -6.32
CA LEU A 53 -16.40 -2.27 -6.34
C LEU A 53 -16.34 -1.49 -7.67
N ASP A 54 -16.05 -0.20 -7.57
CA ASP A 54 -15.66 0.61 -8.70
C ASP A 54 -14.20 0.30 -9.14
N LYS A 55 -13.85 0.68 -10.37
CA LYS A 55 -12.52 0.40 -10.94
C LYS A 55 -11.36 0.99 -10.11
N ALA A 56 -11.51 2.20 -9.56
CA ALA A 56 -10.45 2.84 -8.79
C ALA A 56 -10.25 2.12 -7.45
N SER A 57 -11.33 1.72 -6.78
CA SER A 57 -11.23 0.88 -5.57
C SER A 57 -10.60 -0.49 -5.86
N ILE A 58 -10.92 -1.15 -6.98
CA ILE A 58 -10.26 -2.42 -7.36
C ILE A 58 -8.74 -2.24 -7.44
N VAL A 59 -8.25 -1.25 -8.21
CA VAL A 59 -6.79 -0.97 -8.30
C VAL A 59 -6.19 -0.64 -6.94
N ARG A 60 -6.85 0.24 -6.17
CA ARG A 60 -6.39 0.70 -4.86
C ARG A 60 -6.24 -0.44 -3.86
N LEU A 61 -7.25 -1.31 -3.75
CA LEU A 61 -7.22 -2.49 -2.89
C LEU A 61 -6.17 -3.50 -3.35
N THR A 62 -6.02 -3.75 -4.66
CA THR A 62 -4.96 -4.62 -5.19
C THR A 62 -3.57 -4.10 -4.82
N ILE A 63 -3.31 -2.80 -4.99
CA ILE A 63 -2.02 -2.19 -4.63
C ILE A 63 -1.76 -2.30 -3.13
N SER A 64 -2.74 -1.96 -2.28
CA SER A 64 -2.60 -2.07 -0.83
C SER A 64 -2.38 -3.51 -0.38
N TYR A 65 -3.09 -4.48 -0.96
CA TYR A 65 -2.90 -5.90 -0.65
C TYR A 65 -1.49 -6.39 -1.02
N LEU A 66 -0.98 -6.02 -2.20
CA LEU A 66 0.39 -6.37 -2.60
C LEU A 66 1.44 -5.70 -1.70
N LYS A 67 1.26 -4.42 -1.36
CA LYS A 67 2.13 -3.70 -0.40
C LYS A 67 2.06 -4.31 1.01
N MET A 68 0.89 -4.73 1.47
CA MET A 68 0.72 -5.41 2.75
C MET A 68 1.45 -6.75 2.75
N ARG A 69 1.29 -7.58 1.72
CA ARG A 69 2.00 -8.86 1.61
C ARG A 69 3.53 -8.67 1.66
N ASP A 70 4.04 -7.67 0.95
CA ASP A 70 5.45 -7.30 1.00
C ASP A 70 5.89 -6.85 2.41
N PHE A 71 5.12 -5.95 3.05
CA PHE A 71 5.33 -5.51 4.42
C PHE A 71 5.36 -6.67 5.43
N THR A 72 4.41 -7.62 5.37
CA THR A 72 4.38 -8.80 6.24
C THR A 72 5.57 -9.74 6.08
N SER A 73 6.25 -9.68 4.92
CA SER A 73 7.42 -10.51 4.62
C SER A 73 8.72 -9.93 5.19
N HIS A 74 8.74 -8.63 5.53
CA HIS A 74 9.89 -7.91 6.08
C HIS A 74 9.82 -7.68 7.59
N GLY A 75 8.74 -8.11 8.27
CA GLY A 75 8.65 -8.11 9.72
C GLY A 75 9.56 -9.16 10.36
N ASP A 76 9.97 -8.94 11.61
CA ASP A 76 10.68 -9.93 12.44
C ASP A 76 9.84 -10.26 13.68
N PRO A 77 9.28 -11.49 13.81
CA PRO A 77 9.24 -12.53 12.80
C PRO A 77 8.29 -12.19 11.63
N PRO A 78 8.49 -12.76 10.42
CA PRO A 78 7.56 -12.59 9.30
C PRO A 78 6.16 -13.11 9.66
N TRP A 79 5.11 -12.35 9.37
CA TRP A 79 3.75 -12.73 9.80
C TRP A 79 3.20 -13.91 8.99
N THR A 80 3.77 -14.17 7.81
CA THR A 80 3.65 -15.49 7.19
C THR A 80 4.45 -16.47 8.04
N LEU A 81 3.79 -17.07 9.02
CA LEU A 81 4.29 -18.24 9.72
C LEU A 81 4.35 -19.42 8.74
N ARG A 82 5.32 -19.37 7.82
CA ARG A 82 5.85 -20.55 7.16
C ARG A 82 6.22 -21.47 8.32
N ALA A 83 5.43 -22.52 8.48
CA ALA A 83 5.74 -23.58 9.42
C ALA A 83 7.15 -24.06 9.05
N GLU A 84 8.13 -23.67 9.87
CA GLU A 84 9.50 -24.15 9.75
C GLU A 84 9.41 -25.66 9.68
N GLY A 85 9.87 -26.21 8.55
CA GLY A 85 9.80 -27.64 8.29
C GLY A 85 10.43 -28.39 9.46
N PRO A 86 9.99 -29.62 9.79
CA PRO A 86 10.48 -30.30 10.98
C PRO A 86 12.01 -30.38 10.97
N SER A 87 12.66 -29.57 11.81
CA SER A 87 14.08 -29.73 12.09
C SER A 87 14.30 -31.20 12.46
N PRO A 88 15.12 -31.95 11.68
CA PRO A 88 15.16 -33.41 11.76
C PRO A 88 15.92 -33.85 13.00
N GLY A 89 15.22 -33.90 14.14
CA GLY A 89 15.82 -34.31 15.42
C GLY A 89 14.93 -34.24 16.68
N ALA A 90 13.78 -33.55 16.66
CA ALA A 90 12.95 -33.38 17.87
C ALA A 90 11.65 -34.24 17.85
N PRO A 91 11.57 -35.32 18.65
CA PRO A 91 10.42 -36.23 18.67
C PRO A 91 9.22 -35.74 19.49
N GLY A 92 8.02 -36.17 19.10
CA GLY A 92 6.97 -36.54 20.04
C GLY A 92 5.95 -35.48 20.51
N ARG A 93 6.24 -34.16 20.48
CA ARG A 93 5.31 -33.14 21.02
C ARG A 93 4.62 -32.24 19.97
N ARG A 94 4.50 -32.72 18.73
CA ARG A 94 4.05 -31.93 17.56
C ARG A 94 2.55 -32.01 17.21
N SER A 95 1.77 -32.92 17.80
CA SER A 95 0.45 -33.27 17.25
C SER A 95 -0.72 -32.40 17.70
N VAL A 96 -0.77 -31.91 18.96
CA VAL A 96 -1.96 -31.22 19.49
C VAL A 96 -1.93 -29.70 19.27
N ARG A 97 -0.76 -29.05 19.43
CA ARG A 97 -0.67 -27.59 19.33
C ARG A 97 -0.87 -27.08 17.90
N LEU A 98 -0.33 -27.78 16.90
CA LEU A 98 -0.53 -27.42 15.48
C LEU A 98 -1.99 -27.61 15.06
N LEU A 99 -2.63 -28.72 15.43
CA LEU A 99 -4.07 -28.93 15.14
C LEU A 99 -4.98 -27.93 15.86
N LEU A 100 -4.65 -27.52 17.10
CA LEU A 100 -5.37 -26.40 17.73
C LEU A 100 -5.09 -25.08 16.99
N THR A 101 -3.85 -24.78 16.60
CA THR A 101 -3.57 -23.58 15.79
C THR A 101 -4.40 -23.60 14.51
N GLU A 102 -4.43 -24.70 13.77
CA GLU A 102 -5.12 -24.86 12.48
C GLU A 102 -6.66 -24.83 12.60
N LEU A 103 -7.23 -25.41 13.66
CA LEU A 103 -8.67 -25.36 13.96
C LEU A 103 -9.12 -23.99 14.51
N PHE A 104 -8.32 -23.36 15.36
CA PHE A 104 -8.61 -21.99 15.79
C PHE A 104 -8.38 -21.02 14.63
N GLU A 105 -7.33 -21.16 13.80
CA GLU A 105 -6.92 -20.21 12.74
C GLU A 105 -8.06 -19.80 11.81
N GLN A 106 -8.93 -20.73 11.42
CA GLN A 106 -10.08 -20.44 10.57
C GLN A 106 -11.01 -19.36 11.14
N HIS A 107 -11.08 -19.23 12.47
CA HIS A 107 -11.89 -18.23 13.18
C HIS A 107 -11.07 -17.31 14.10
N LEU A 108 -9.75 -17.51 14.20
CA LEU A 108 -8.87 -16.84 15.17
C LEU A 108 -8.81 -15.34 14.89
N GLY A 109 -8.70 -14.94 13.62
CA GLY A 109 -8.81 -13.53 13.24
C GLY A 109 -10.14 -12.91 13.67
N GLY A 110 -11.24 -13.66 13.53
CA GLY A 110 -12.57 -13.25 14.01
C GLY A 110 -12.63 -13.08 15.52
N HIS A 111 -12.16 -14.07 16.29
CA HIS A 111 -12.15 -14.01 17.75
C HIS A 111 -11.20 -12.93 18.31
N ILE A 112 -10.04 -12.72 17.69
CA ILE A 112 -9.13 -11.62 18.05
C ILE A 112 -9.85 -10.29 17.86
N LEU A 113 -10.44 -10.05 16.68
CA LEU A 113 -11.14 -8.79 16.38
C LEU A 113 -12.39 -8.58 17.24
N GLN A 114 -13.13 -9.63 17.57
CA GLN A 114 -14.28 -9.58 18.49
C GLN A 114 -13.89 -9.31 19.95
N SER A 115 -12.67 -9.69 20.36
CA SER A 115 -12.16 -9.48 21.72
C SER A 115 -11.54 -8.10 21.94
N LEU A 116 -11.39 -7.29 20.88
CA LEU A 116 -10.79 -5.96 20.93
C LEU A 116 -11.87 -4.86 21.04
N ASP A 117 -11.78 -4.06 22.09
CA ASP A 117 -12.50 -2.79 22.23
C ASP A 117 -11.83 -1.69 21.38
N GLY A 118 -11.82 -1.92 20.07
CA GLY A 118 -11.25 -1.05 19.05
C GLY A 118 -11.08 -1.73 17.69
N PHE A 119 -10.22 -1.17 16.86
CA PHE A 119 -9.85 -1.72 15.56
C PHE A 119 -8.33 -1.79 15.39
N VAL A 120 -7.88 -2.69 14.52
CA VAL A 120 -6.46 -2.92 14.21
C VAL A 120 -6.19 -2.37 12.83
N PHE A 121 -5.08 -1.66 12.66
CA PHE A 121 -4.63 -1.19 11.36
C PHE A 121 -3.10 -1.20 11.25
N ALA A 122 -2.61 -1.15 10.03
CA ALA A 122 -1.20 -1.01 9.71
C ALA A 122 -1.04 0.05 8.62
N LEU A 123 -0.14 1.01 8.86
CA LEU A 123 0.21 2.07 7.92
C LEU A 123 1.55 1.75 7.25
N ASN A 124 1.80 2.37 6.09
CA ASN A 124 3.13 2.42 5.50
C ASN A 124 3.87 3.72 5.84
N GLN A 125 5.10 3.84 5.32
CA GLN A 125 5.98 5.01 5.46
C GLN A 125 5.47 6.29 4.75
N GLU A 126 4.27 6.25 4.16
CA GLU A 126 3.58 7.42 3.60
C GLU A 126 2.28 7.73 4.37
N GLY A 127 2.04 7.07 5.51
CA GLY A 127 0.81 7.21 6.29
C GLY A 127 -0.43 6.57 5.66
N LYS A 128 -0.29 5.69 4.65
CA LYS A 128 -1.42 5.03 3.98
C LYS A 128 -1.78 3.71 4.62
N PHE A 129 -3.08 3.42 4.73
CA PHE A 129 -3.59 2.15 5.25
C PHE A 129 -3.21 0.99 4.32
N LEU A 130 -2.33 0.10 4.80
CA LEU A 130 -2.03 -1.19 4.18
C LEU A 130 -3.08 -2.23 4.56
N TYR A 131 -3.54 -2.19 5.81
CA TYR A 131 -4.61 -3.01 6.36
C TYR A 131 -5.38 -2.20 7.40
N ILE A 132 -6.67 -2.47 7.52
CA ILE A 132 -7.52 -2.09 8.65
C ILE A 132 -8.58 -3.17 8.85
N SER A 133 -8.98 -3.43 10.09
CA SER A 133 -10.00 -4.44 10.41
C SER A 133 -11.41 -3.93 10.11
N GLU A 134 -12.32 -4.82 9.72
CA GLU A 134 -13.73 -4.49 9.46
C GLU A 134 -14.42 -3.82 10.67
N THR A 135 -13.93 -4.10 11.89
CA THR A 135 -14.43 -3.51 13.14
C THR A 135 -14.34 -1.99 13.19
N VAL A 136 -13.53 -1.32 12.36
CA VAL A 136 -13.49 0.15 12.27
C VAL A 136 -14.88 0.76 11.99
N SER A 137 -15.73 0.03 11.26
CA SER A 137 -17.11 0.44 10.98
C SER A 137 -17.97 0.60 12.25
N ILE A 138 -17.68 -0.16 13.31
CA ILE A 138 -18.40 -0.11 14.59
C ILE A 138 -18.05 1.16 15.37
N TYR A 139 -16.78 1.58 15.33
CA TYR A 139 -16.27 2.70 16.14
C TYR A 139 -16.32 4.04 15.41
N LEU A 140 -16.11 4.07 14.09
CA LEU A 140 -16.03 5.30 13.29
C LEU A 140 -17.12 5.42 12.21
N GLY A 141 -17.88 4.35 11.92
CA GLY A 141 -18.87 4.34 10.83
C GLY A 141 -18.29 4.29 9.41
N LEU A 142 -16.96 4.17 9.28
CA LEU A 142 -16.23 4.16 8.00
C LEU A 142 -16.03 2.75 7.46
N SER A 143 -15.97 2.60 6.15
CA SER A 143 -15.77 1.29 5.50
C SER A 143 -14.29 0.89 5.43
N GLN A 144 -14.00 -0.38 5.66
CA GLN A 144 -12.67 -0.97 5.41
C GLN A 144 -12.20 -0.73 3.97
N VAL A 145 -13.12 -0.83 3.00
CA VAL A 145 -12.88 -0.61 1.57
C VAL A 145 -12.60 0.86 1.25
N GLU A 146 -13.17 1.78 2.00
CA GLU A 146 -12.94 3.23 1.86
C GLU A 146 -11.57 3.62 2.43
N LEU A 147 -11.21 3.10 3.59
CA LEU A 147 -9.95 3.40 4.27
C LEU A 147 -8.72 2.76 3.60
N THR A 148 -8.83 1.52 3.15
CA THR A 148 -7.66 0.77 2.63
C THR A 148 -7.03 1.45 1.41
N GLY A 149 -5.74 1.79 1.49
CA GLY A 149 -4.97 2.52 0.47
C GLY A 149 -5.12 4.05 0.48
N SER A 150 -6.01 4.59 1.30
CA SER A 150 -6.18 6.02 1.54
C SER A 150 -5.18 6.52 2.60
N SER A 151 -4.96 7.83 2.71
CA SER A 151 -4.07 8.40 3.73
C SER A 151 -4.75 8.44 5.08
N VAL A 152 -4.03 8.19 6.17
CA VAL A 152 -4.57 8.35 7.53
C VAL A 152 -4.99 9.80 7.81
N PHE A 153 -4.25 10.76 7.24
CA PHE A 153 -4.51 12.20 7.38
C PHE A 153 -5.83 12.66 6.75
N ASP A 154 -6.40 11.90 5.80
CA ASP A 154 -7.71 12.20 5.20
C ASP A 154 -8.86 12.01 6.23
N TYR A 155 -8.62 11.28 7.33
CA TYR A 155 -9.61 10.92 8.35
C TYR A 155 -9.27 11.42 9.76
N ILE A 156 -8.09 12.02 9.97
CA ILE A 156 -7.68 12.65 11.23
C ILE A 156 -8.02 14.15 11.17
N HIS A 157 -8.41 14.72 12.31
CA HIS A 157 -8.67 16.15 12.42
C HIS A 157 -7.39 16.98 12.11
N PRO A 158 -7.46 18.05 11.29
CA PRO A 158 -6.27 18.81 10.85
C PRO A 158 -5.41 19.38 11.99
N GLY A 159 -5.98 19.65 13.16
CA GLY A 159 -5.23 20.10 14.34
C GLY A 159 -4.25 19.06 14.89
N ASP A 160 -4.51 17.77 14.64
CA ASP A 160 -3.76 16.63 15.20
C ASP A 160 -2.76 16.06 14.18
N HIS A 161 -2.79 16.55 12.94
CA HIS A 161 -1.85 16.17 11.87
C HIS A 161 -0.37 16.32 12.25
N PRO A 162 0.11 17.40 12.91
CA PRO A 162 1.53 17.49 13.28
C PRO A 162 1.94 16.43 14.31
N GLU A 163 1.08 16.15 15.31
CA GLU A 163 1.35 15.13 16.33
C GLU A 163 1.41 13.73 15.71
N VAL A 164 0.44 13.38 14.86
CA VAL A 164 0.42 12.06 14.21
C VAL A 164 1.55 11.91 13.19
N ALA A 165 1.94 12.97 12.49
CA ALA A 165 3.12 12.94 11.61
C ALA A 165 4.40 12.67 12.40
N GLU A 166 4.59 13.33 13.55
CA GLU A 166 5.73 13.09 14.45
C GLU A 166 5.74 11.65 14.99
N GLN A 167 4.60 11.15 15.49
CA GLN A 167 4.48 9.78 16.00
C GLN A 167 4.77 8.70 14.94
N LEU A 168 4.46 8.97 13.66
CA LEU A 168 4.73 8.07 12.55
C LEU A 168 6.14 8.25 11.95
N GLY A 169 6.96 9.17 12.48
CA GLY A 169 8.26 9.52 11.90
C GLY A 169 8.16 10.15 10.50
N LEU A 170 6.98 10.59 10.10
CA LEU A 170 6.73 11.22 8.82
C LEU A 170 7.21 12.66 8.91
N LYS A 171 8.06 13.06 7.95
CA LYS A 171 8.41 14.47 7.80
C LYS A 171 7.12 15.22 7.49
N ALA A 172 6.65 16.02 8.45
CA ALA A 172 5.47 16.85 8.30
C ALA A 172 5.52 17.59 6.95
N PRO A 173 4.40 17.72 6.22
CA PRO A 173 4.39 18.40 4.93
C PRO A 173 4.71 19.88 5.15
N SER A 174 5.99 20.21 5.12
CA SER A 174 6.51 21.55 5.36
C SER A 174 5.95 22.50 4.31
N ASP A 175 5.33 23.57 4.77
CA ASP A 175 4.59 24.53 3.95
C ASP A 175 5.31 24.89 2.65
N ALA A 176 4.61 24.71 1.53
CA ALA A 176 5.10 25.07 0.21
C ALA A 176 5.05 26.59 0.01
N ILE A 177 6.00 27.33 0.61
CA ILE A 177 6.14 28.78 0.46
C ILE A 177 7.60 29.14 0.13
N GLY A 178 7.83 29.75 -1.04
CA GLY A 178 9.04 30.56 -1.29
C GLY A 178 10.05 30.03 -2.32
N SER A 179 9.74 30.25 -3.60
CA SER A 179 10.59 30.59 -4.78
C SER A 179 12.15 30.50 -4.77
N PRO A 180 12.79 30.27 -5.94
CA PRO A 180 14.17 29.78 -6.04
C PRO A 180 15.24 30.85 -6.34
N LEU A 181 16.49 30.65 -5.88
CA LEU A 181 17.68 31.14 -6.60
C LEU A 181 19.01 30.45 -6.25
N ARG A 182 19.78 30.13 -7.30
CA ARG A 182 21.21 30.46 -7.52
C ARG A 182 22.14 29.28 -7.87
N SER A 183 22.49 29.21 -9.15
CA SER A 183 23.45 28.28 -9.76
C SER A 183 24.91 28.76 -9.65
N GLN A 184 25.86 27.83 -9.45
CA GLN A 184 27.29 27.95 -9.81
C GLN A 184 27.90 26.52 -9.73
N LYS A 185 28.09 25.79 -10.84
CA LYS A 185 29.24 25.77 -11.80
C LYS A 185 30.59 25.21 -11.27
N SER A 186 30.76 23.88 -11.47
CA SER A 186 31.87 23.17 -12.18
C SER A 186 33.36 23.27 -11.77
N SER A 187 34.09 22.17 -12.09
CA SER A 187 35.58 21.96 -12.17
C SER A 187 36.33 21.74 -10.84
N SER A 188 37.36 20.87 -10.71
CA SER A 188 37.97 19.88 -11.65
C SER A 188 38.96 18.91 -10.95
N SER A 189 39.11 17.69 -11.49
CA SER A 189 40.33 16.85 -11.62
C SER A 189 41.23 16.43 -10.41
N SER A 190 41.37 15.10 -10.22
CA SER A 190 42.60 14.28 -9.95
C SER A 190 43.79 14.86 -9.12
N SER A 191 44.42 14.16 -8.16
CA SER A 191 45.12 12.85 -8.31
C SER A 191 45.81 12.34 -7.01
N SER A 192 46.10 11.03 -6.96
CA SER A 192 47.28 10.33 -6.35
C SER A 192 47.63 10.36 -4.84
N LEU A 193 47.34 9.23 -4.17
CA LEU A 193 48.20 8.36 -3.32
C LEU A 193 49.32 8.93 -2.40
N THR A 194 49.13 8.81 -1.07
CA THR A 194 50.08 8.46 0.04
C THR A 194 49.32 8.67 1.39
N GLU A 195 49.62 8.09 2.57
CA GLU A 195 50.36 6.88 3.01
C GLU A 195 49.90 6.47 4.46
N SER A 196 50.33 5.30 4.96
CA SER A 196 50.28 4.71 6.32
C SER A 196 49.78 5.53 7.54
N SER A 197 48.82 4.96 8.30
CA SER A 197 48.99 4.50 9.72
C SER A 197 47.64 4.28 10.46
N GLU A 198 47.53 3.17 11.20
CA GLU A 198 46.53 2.92 12.27
C GLU A 198 46.94 3.61 13.60
N PRO A 199 46.14 3.63 14.72
CA PRO A 199 44.88 2.93 14.98
C PRO A 199 43.72 3.75 15.62
N GLY A 200 42.51 3.18 15.55
CA GLY A 200 41.58 3.11 16.69
C GLY A 200 40.84 4.37 17.19
N LYS A 201 39.56 4.51 16.82
CA LYS A 201 38.50 4.82 17.79
C LYS A 201 37.10 4.43 17.27
N ALA A 202 36.34 3.76 18.12
CA ALA A 202 34.96 3.41 17.82
C ALA A 202 34.09 4.68 17.72
N SER A 203 33.31 4.78 16.65
CA SER A 203 32.12 5.61 16.60
C SER A 203 31.02 4.83 15.88
N SER A 204 29.88 4.69 16.53
CA SER A 204 28.74 3.93 16.04
C SER A 204 28.14 4.60 14.82
N SER A 205 28.23 3.95 13.66
CA SER A 205 27.39 4.30 12.51
C SER A 205 25.94 4.04 12.89
N SER A 206 25.19 5.12 13.09
CA SER A 206 23.74 5.07 13.16
C SER A 206 23.22 4.55 11.82
N LEU A 207 22.78 3.30 11.82
CA LEU A 207 21.96 2.75 10.75
C LEU A 207 20.74 3.68 10.56
N PRO A 208 20.23 3.86 9.32
CA PRO A 208 18.92 4.48 9.16
C PRO A 208 17.91 3.67 9.99
N PRO A 209 16.95 4.32 10.66
CA PRO A 209 15.96 3.60 11.46
C PRO A 209 15.27 2.56 10.56
N SER A 210 15.23 1.33 11.03
CA SER A 210 14.44 0.27 10.41
C SER A 210 12.98 0.72 10.26
N PRO A 211 12.25 0.24 9.23
CA PRO A 211 10.86 0.62 9.04
C PRO A 211 10.07 0.26 10.29
N SER A 212 9.77 1.27 11.09
CA SER A 212 9.23 1.07 12.43
C SER A 212 7.78 0.63 12.30
N LEU A 213 7.48 -0.59 12.73
CA LEU A 213 6.12 -1.10 12.83
C LEU A 213 5.36 -0.29 13.89
N VAL A 214 4.76 0.84 13.48
CA VAL A 214 3.84 1.59 14.33
C VAL A 214 2.49 0.87 14.35
N TRP A 215 2.37 -0.07 15.28
CA TRP A 215 1.08 -0.60 15.70
C TRP A 215 0.41 0.40 16.64
N LEU A 216 -0.60 1.11 16.16
CA LEU A 216 -1.46 1.92 17.02
C LEU A 216 -2.78 1.17 17.26
N LEU A 217 -2.93 0.60 18.45
CA LEU A 217 -4.24 0.11 18.90
C LEU A 217 -5.11 1.33 19.23
N ALA A 218 -5.97 1.71 18.29
CA ALA A 218 -7.00 2.73 18.51
C ALA A 218 -8.06 2.19 19.48
N ARG A 219 -7.79 2.31 20.79
CA ARG A 219 -8.82 2.26 21.83
C ARG A 219 -9.77 3.42 21.62
N GLY A 220 -11.07 3.22 21.92
CA GLY A 220 -12.14 4.20 21.72
C GLY A 220 -12.01 5.53 22.48
N GLY A 221 -11.03 6.35 22.09
CA GLY A 221 -10.87 7.73 22.50
C GLY A 221 -11.88 8.60 21.77
N ARG A 222 -12.68 9.34 22.54
CA ARG A 222 -13.81 10.15 22.05
C ARG A 222 -13.32 11.25 21.10
N ILE A 223 -13.33 10.98 19.78
CA ILE A 223 -13.16 12.01 18.74
C ILE A 223 -14.33 12.97 18.87
N ARG A 224 -14.10 14.14 19.47
CA ARG A 224 -15.14 15.15 19.61
C ARG A 224 -15.34 15.83 18.26
N LYS A 225 -16.54 15.70 17.71
CA LYS A 225 -17.09 16.73 16.82
C LYS A 225 -17.69 17.81 17.72
N GLU A 226 -17.06 18.97 17.75
CA GLU A 226 -17.72 20.27 17.92
C GLU A 226 -17.70 20.99 16.57
#